data_AF-A0A846H207-F1
#
_entry.id   AF-A0A846H207-F1
#
_cell.length_a   1.000
_cell.length_b   1.000
_cell.length_c   1.000
_cell.angle_alpha   90.00
_cell.angle_beta   90.00
_cell.angle_gamma   90.00
#
_symmetry.space_group_name_H-M   'P 1'
#
loop_
_entity.id
_entity.type
_entity.pdbx_description
1 polymer ?
#
loop_
_entity_poly.entity_id
_entity_poly.type
_entity_poly.pdbx_seq_one_letter_code
_entity_poly.pdbx_strand_id
1 'polypeptide(L)'
;MKTDSIFYRLFQEFPSIFFELIGNPPEAANTYQFASVEIKQTAFRIDGVFLPTQEDNPIYFVEVQFQSDTELYSRLVSEIFLYLRQNKPRGTWRGVVIYPNRNIDTSDTKDCHEFFTSQRISRIYLNELGEAASLPIGIATIKLVVEDEDTAIIAARELINRTKQAENLQLQQQLLEFIETILVYKFPKMSREEIEGMFGLSELKQTRVY
;
A
#
# COMPACT_ATOMS: atom_id res chain seq x y z
N MET A 1 12.76 2.38 4.41
CA MET A 1 13.27 1.05 3.98
C MET A 1 12.38 -0.13 4.38
N LYS A 2 12.16 -0.43 5.67
CA LYS A 2 11.34 -1.61 6.05
C LYS A 2 9.87 -1.46 5.64
N THR A 3 9.28 -0.30 5.87
CA THR A 3 7.87 -0.05 5.54
C THR A 3 7.62 -0.03 4.03
N ASP A 4 8.51 0.58 3.25
CA ASP A 4 8.42 0.62 1.79
C ASP A 4 8.38 -0.80 1.20
N SER A 5 9.19 -1.73 1.76
CA SER A 5 9.15 -3.14 1.35
C SER A 5 7.85 -3.86 1.70
N ILE A 6 7.20 -3.48 2.81
CA ILE A 6 5.89 -4.03 3.22
C ILE A 6 4.82 -3.57 2.22
N PHE A 7 4.78 -2.28 1.88
CA PHE A 7 3.79 -1.76 0.92
C PHE A 7 4.02 -2.24 -0.50
N TYR A 8 5.27 -2.33 -0.96
CA TYR A 8 5.58 -2.92 -2.25
C TYR A 8 5.06 -4.36 -2.32
N ARG A 9 5.36 -5.18 -1.31
CA ARG A 9 4.87 -6.56 -1.23
C ARG A 9 3.35 -6.62 -1.14
N LEU A 10 2.72 -5.73 -0.38
CA LEU A 10 1.27 -5.64 -0.27
C LEU A 10 0.62 -5.43 -1.63
N PHE A 11 1.06 -4.42 -2.39
CA PHE A 11 0.46 -4.11 -3.69
C PHE A 11 0.81 -5.14 -4.76
N GLN A 12 1.94 -5.84 -4.61
CA GLN A 12 2.29 -6.96 -5.47
C GLN A 12 1.41 -8.19 -5.21
N GLU A 13 1.14 -8.54 -3.95
CA GLU A 13 0.34 -9.72 -3.58
C GLU A 13 -1.17 -9.44 -3.59
N PHE A 14 -1.59 -8.23 -3.25
CA PHE A 14 -2.98 -7.80 -3.10
C PHE A 14 -3.25 -6.44 -3.78
N PRO A 15 -3.17 -6.38 -5.12
CA PRO A 15 -3.37 -5.13 -5.85
C PRO A 15 -4.75 -4.51 -5.64
N SER A 16 -5.78 -5.31 -5.32
CA SER A 16 -7.15 -4.85 -5.04
C SER A 16 -7.21 -3.82 -3.90
N ILE A 17 -6.34 -3.95 -2.90
CA ILE A 17 -6.32 -3.08 -1.73
C ILE A 17 -5.99 -1.64 -2.13
N PHE A 18 -5.12 -1.44 -3.12
CA PHE A 18 -4.85 -0.10 -3.65
C PHE A 18 -6.11 0.54 -4.24
N PHE A 19 -6.89 -0.22 -5.01
CA PHE A 19 -8.11 0.29 -5.63
C PHE A 19 -9.19 0.61 -4.60
N GLU A 20 -9.36 -0.25 -3.60
CA GLU A 20 -10.22 0.05 -2.44
C GLU A 20 -9.78 1.34 -1.74
N LEU A 21 -8.46 1.55 -1.56
CA LEU A 21 -7.90 2.70 -0.85
C LEU A 21 -8.20 4.02 -1.56
N ILE A 22 -8.26 4.02 -2.88
CA ILE A 22 -8.61 5.19 -3.69
C ILE A 22 -10.13 5.31 -3.97
N GLY A 23 -10.95 4.44 -3.35
CA GLY A 23 -12.40 4.46 -3.47
C GLY A 23 -12.96 3.80 -4.75
N ASN A 24 -12.13 3.04 -5.47
CA ASN A 24 -12.55 2.25 -6.62
C ASN A 24 -12.96 0.82 -6.20
N PRO A 25 -13.75 0.11 -7.03
CA PRO A 25 -14.04 -1.30 -6.80
C PRO A 25 -12.75 -2.14 -6.80
N PRO A 26 -12.58 -3.09 -5.86
CA PRO A 26 -11.40 -3.95 -5.80
C PRO A 26 -11.15 -4.73 -7.10
N GLU A 27 -12.19 -5.06 -7.85
CA GLU A 27 -12.11 -5.77 -9.15
C GLU A 27 -11.41 -4.95 -10.23
N ALA A 28 -11.28 -3.63 -10.06
CA ALA A 28 -10.50 -2.79 -10.96
C ALA A 28 -9.07 -3.31 -11.09
N ALA A 29 -8.50 -3.88 -10.02
CA ALA A 29 -7.17 -4.49 -10.02
C ALA A 29 -6.99 -5.59 -11.08
N ASN A 30 -8.05 -6.28 -11.50
CA ASN A 30 -7.99 -7.33 -12.52
C ASN A 30 -7.55 -6.80 -13.90
N THR A 31 -7.66 -5.49 -14.10
CA THR A 31 -7.23 -4.81 -15.33
C THR A 31 -5.91 -4.06 -15.18
N TYR A 32 -5.14 -4.38 -14.13
CA TYR A 32 -3.87 -3.73 -13.83
C TYR A 32 -2.77 -4.73 -13.47
N GLN A 33 -1.54 -4.37 -13.78
CA GLN A 33 -0.32 -5.03 -13.33
C GLN A 33 0.48 -4.07 -12.46
N PHE A 34 0.82 -4.50 -11.24
CA PHE A 34 1.75 -3.77 -10.39
C PHE A 34 3.20 -4.07 -10.82
N ALA A 35 4.01 -3.02 -10.98
CA ALA A 35 5.40 -3.12 -11.43
C ALA A 35 6.27 -2.01 -10.85
N SER A 36 7.56 -2.33 -10.71
CA SER A 36 8.63 -1.34 -10.59
C SER A 36 9.19 -1.05 -11.98
N VAL A 37 9.30 0.23 -12.36
CA VAL A 37 9.72 0.63 -13.71
C VAL A 37 11.00 1.46 -13.67
N GLU A 38 12.01 1.02 -14.40
CA GLU A 38 13.24 1.76 -14.62
C GLU A 38 13.11 2.75 -15.79
N ILE A 39 13.50 4.00 -15.52
CA ILE A 39 13.64 5.04 -16.53
C ILE A 39 15.06 4.96 -17.08
N LYS A 40 15.17 4.73 -18.39
CA LYS A 40 16.46 4.55 -19.05
C LYS A 40 17.21 5.89 -19.06
N GLN A 41 18.54 5.82 -19.04
CA GLN A 41 19.48 6.96 -19.08
C GLN A 41 19.57 7.81 -17.80
N THR A 42 18.60 7.74 -16.88
CA THR A 42 18.65 8.47 -15.59
C THR A 42 19.03 7.58 -14.40
N ALA A 43 19.15 6.25 -14.60
CA ALA A 43 19.35 5.24 -13.55
C ALA A 43 18.30 5.30 -12.42
N PHE A 44 17.14 5.90 -12.72
CA PHE A 44 16.06 6.11 -11.77
C PHE A 44 15.00 5.00 -11.90
N ARG A 45 14.38 4.60 -10.79
CA ARG A 45 13.36 3.55 -10.74
C ARG A 45 12.15 4.02 -9.94
N ILE A 46 10.96 3.91 -10.53
CA ILE A 46 9.69 4.14 -9.84
C ILE A 46 9.20 2.78 -9.33
N ASP A 47 9.15 2.61 -8.00
CA ASP A 47 8.85 1.31 -7.40
C ASP A 47 7.37 0.97 -7.37
N GLY A 48 6.47 1.95 -7.35
CA GLY A 48 5.03 1.73 -7.32
C GLY A 48 4.31 2.21 -8.57
N VAL A 49 4.14 1.32 -9.56
CA VAL A 49 3.37 1.65 -10.77
C VAL A 49 2.30 0.59 -11.04
N PHE A 50 1.04 1.00 -11.09
CA PHE A 50 -0.05 0.16 -11.63
C PHE A 50 -0.24 0.50 -13.11
N LEU A 51 0.20 -0.43 -13.96
CA LEU A 51 0.08 -0.35 -15.41
C LEU A 51 -1.26 -0.97 -15.85
N PRO A 52 -2.11 -0.26 -16.59
CA PRO A 52 -3.37 -0.80 -17.06
C PRO A 52 -3.14 -1.81 -18.19
N THR A 53 -3.94 -2.87 -18.25
CA THR A 53 -3.99 -3.80 -19.39
C THR A 53 -4.87 -3.29 -20.52
N GLN A 54 -5.70 -2.28 -20.24
CA GLN A 54 -6.58 -1.60 -21.20
C GLN A 54 -6.06 -0.18 -21.46
N GLU A 55 -5.91 0.21 -22.73
CA GLU A 55 -5.17 1.41 -23.11
C GLU A 55 -5.79 2.74 -22.66
N ASP A 56 -7.10 2.79 -22.42
CA ASP A 56 -7.82 4.02 -22.02
C ASP A 56 -7.77 4.29 -20.51
N ASN A 57 -7.42 3.27 -19.71
CA ASN A 57 -7.36 3.37 -18.27
C ASN A 57 -6.12 4.19 -17.84
N PRO A 58 -6.21 4.95 -16.73
CA PRO A 58 -5.07 5.73 -16.26
C PRO A 58 -3.97 4.82 -15.70
N ILE A 59 -2.70 5.21 -15.89
CA ILE A 59 -1.58 4.68 -15.10
C ILE A 59 -1.64 5.28 -13.69
N TYR A 60 -1.48 4.48 -12.65
CA TYR A 60 -1.30 4.99 -11.29
C TYR A 60 0.16 4.90 -10.86
N PHE A 61 0.70 6.03 -10.43
CA PHE A 61 1.99 6.13 -9.76
C PHE A 61 1.74 6.25 -8.26
N VAL A 62 2.31 5.35 -7.48
CA VAL A 62 2.05 5.22 -6.04
C VAL A 62 3.36 5.42 -5.29
N GLU A 63 3.39 6.45 -4.45
CA GLU A 63 4.51 6.74 -3.57
C GLU A 63 4.07 6.53 -2.12
N VAL A 64 4.81 5.73 -1.37
CA VAL A 64 4.54 5.50 0.05
C VAL A 64 5.64 6.15 0.87
N GLN A 65 5.30 7.17 1.66
CA GLN A 65 6.26 8.02 2.34
C GLN A 65 6.06 8.01 3.85
N PHE A 66 6.99 7.40 4.58
CA PHE A 66 6.97 7.32 6.05
C PHE A 66 7.99 8.23 6.74
N GLN A 67 8.76 8.99 5.98
CA GLN A 67 9.76 9.93 6.49
C GLN A 67 9.50 11.33 5.92
N SER A 68 9.86 12.38 6.64
CA SER A 68 9.74 13.73 6.10
C SER A 68 10.68 13.88 4.90
N ASP A 69 10.14 14.32 3.77
CA ASP A 69 10.86 14.60 2.54
C ASP A 69 10.27 15.88 1.96
N THR A 70 11.06 16.96 1.98
CA THR A 70 10.63 18.28 1.50
C THR A 70 10.64 18.40 -0.02
N GLU A 71 11.28 17.44 -0.71
CA GLU A 71 11.40 17.41 -2.17
C GLU A 71 10.51 16.35 -2.81
N LEU A 72 9.70 15.64 -2.02
CA LEU A 72 8.90 14.51 -2.50
C LEU A 72 8.06 14.86 -3.73
N TYR A 73 7.33 15.99 -3.70
CA TYR A 73 6.40 16.31 -4.79
C TYR A 73 7.11 16.78 -6.06
N SER A 74 8.21 17.53 -5.95
CA SER A 74 9.00 17.93 -7.12
C SER A 74 9.68 16.72 -7.76
N ARG A 75 10.18 15.80 -6.92
CA ARG A 75 10.75 14.52 -7.32
C ARG A 75 9.70 13.64 -8.02
N LEU A 76 8.58 13.35 -7.36
CA LEU A 76 7.49 12.53 -7.90
C LEU A 76 6.99 13.04 -9.25
N VAL A 77 6.71 14.35 -9.35
CA VAL A 77 6.23 14.95 -10.61
C VAL A 77 7.30 14.80 -11.70
N SER A 78 8.57 15.07 -11.40
CA SER A 78 9.66 14.92 -12.36
C SER A 78 9.77 13.48 -12.88
N GLU A 79 9.71 12.50 -11.98
CA GLU A 79 9.77 11.07 -12.32
C GLU A 79 8.60 10.66 -13.23
N ILE A 80 7.37 11.08 -12.89
CA ILE A 80 6.17 10.82 -13.70
C ILE A 80 6.35 11.39 -15.11
N PHE A 81 6.76 12.66 -15.25
CA PHE A 81 6.92 13.28 -16.56
C PHE A 81 8.06 12.66 -17.38
N LEU A 82 9.14 12.22 -16.74
CA LEU A 82 10.19 11.45 -17.40
C LEU A 82 9.66 10.10 -17.92
N TYR A 83 8.89 9.38 -17.10
CA TYR A 83 8.23 8.14 -17.53
C TYR A 83 7.32 8.39 -18.72
N LEU A 84 6.44 9.40 -18.66
CA LEU A 84 5.47 9.71 -19.71
C LEU A 84 6.18 10.08 -21.03
N ARG A 85 7.27 10.85 -20.95
CA ARG A 85 8.09 11.20 -22.12
C ARG A 85 8.71 9.98 -22.79
N GLN A 86 9.23 9.04 -21.99
CA GLN A 86 9.88 7.84 -22.50
C GLN A 86 8.89 6.86 -23.10
N ASN A 87 7.77 6.60 -22.42
CA ASN A 87 6.85 5.52 -22.76
C ASN A 87 5.67 5.96 -23.64
N LYS A 88 5.34 7.26 -23.64
CA LYS A 88 4.24 7.86 -24.42
C LYS A 88 2.93 7.05 -24.36
N PRO A 89 2.41 6.79 -23.14
CA PRO A 89 1.18 6.01 -23.00
C PRO A 89 -0.01 6.72 -23.68
N ARG A 90 -1.00 5.92 -24.13
CA ARG A 90 -2.26 6.43 -24.70
C ARG A 90 -3.17 6.99 -23.62
N GLY A 91 -3.36 6.24 -22.53
CA GLY A 91 -4.14 6.64 -21.38
C GLY A 91 -3.52 7.78 -20.57
N THR A 92 -4.32 8.37 -19.69
CA THR A 92 -3.87 9.41 -18.78
C THR A 92 -3.10 8.83 -17.58
N TRP A 93 -2.78 9.65 -16.59
CA TRP A 93 -2.11 9.22 -15.36
C TRP A 93 -2.79 9.80 -14.12
N ARG A 94 -2.50 9.18 -12.98
CA ARG A 94 -2.86 9.61 -11.62
C ARG A 94 -1.69 9.35 -10.69
N GLY A 95 -1.46 10.24 -9.73
CA GLY A 95 -0.51 10.05 -8.64
C GLY A 95 -1.25 9.81 -7.33
N VAL A 96 -0.75 8.92 -6.49
CA VAL A 96 -1.28 8.67 -5.15
C VAL A 96 -0.10 8.63 -4.18
N VAL A 97 -0.12 9.53 -3.20
CA VAL A 97 0.89 9.58 -2.15
C VAL A 97 0.26 9.12 -0.84
N ILE A 98 0.83 8.06 -0.26
CA ILE A 98 0.34 7.43 0.96
C ILE A 98 1.28 7.79 2.11
N TYR A 99 0.74 8.42 3.14
CA TYR A 99 1.45 8.83 4.34
C TYR A 99 0.89 8.14 5.58
N PRO A 100 1.70 7.91 6.62
CA PRO A 100 1.17 7.44 7.89
C PRO A 100 0.23 8.45 8.55
N ASN A 101 0.58 9.74 8.47
CA ASN A 101 -0.19 10.87 8.99
C ASN A 101 0.29 12.20 8.38
N ARG A 102 -0.44 13.29 8.64
CA ARG A 102 -0.15 14.63 8.11
C ARG A 102 1.18 15.23 8.56
N ASN A 103 1.72 14.84 9.72
CA ASN A 103 2.95 15.45 10.23
C ASN A 103 4.18 15.08 9.39
N ILE A 104 4.11 13.97 8.64
CA ILE A 104 5.16 13.53 7.73
C ILE A 104 5.11 14.27 6.39
N ASP A 105 3.90 14.67 5.96
CA ASP A 105 3.66 15.44 4.74
C ASP A 105 4.14 16.89 4.91
N THR A 106 5.42 17.09 4.64
CA THR A 106 6.17 18.34 4.85
C THR A 106 6.61 19.00 3.54
N SER A 107 6.33 18.37 2.40
CA SER A 107 6.71 18.87 1.07
C SER A 107 5.79 20.02 0.64
N ASP A 108 6.37 21.08 0.11
CA ASP A 108 5.59 22.19 -0.46
C ASP A 108 4.94 21.74 -1.78
N THR A 109 3.71 22.20 -2.01
CA THR A 109 2.94 21.94 -3.22
C THR A 109 2.95 23.11 -4.19
N LYS A 110 3.55 24.26 -3.83
CA LYS A 110 3.50 25.51 -4.59
C LYS A 110 3.75 25.35 -6.10
N ASP A 111 4.79 24.62 -6.47
CA ASP A 111 5.23 24.47 -7.87
C ASP A 111 4.39 23.46 -8.68
N CYS A 112 3.49 22.73 -8.03
CA CYS A 112 2.69 21.67 -8.64
C CYS A 112 1.25 21.60 -8.09
N HIS A 113 0.76 22.71 -7.51
CA HIS A 113 -0.49 22.78 -6.76
C HIS A 113 -1.72 22.46 -7.62
N GLU A 114 -1.65 22.68 -8.93
CA GLU A 114 -2.69 22.36 -9.90
C GLU A 114 -2.98 20.85 -9.96
N PHE A 115 -1.96 20.01 -9.76
CA PHE A 115 -2.16 18.55 -9.75
C PHE A 115 -2.93 18.09 -8.51
N PHE A 116 -2.76 18.76 -7.37
CA PHE A 116 -3.55 18.46 -6.17
C PHE A 116 -4.95 19.04 -6.28
N THR A 117 -5.08 20.26 -6.78
CA THR A 117 -6.38 20.94 -6.97
C THR A 117 -7.29 20.15 -7.91
N SER A 118 -6.74 19.60 -8.99
CA SER A 118 -7.47 18.75 -9.94
C SER A 118 -7.62 17.29 -9.51
N GLN A 119 -7.12 16.93 -8.32
CA GLN A 119 -7.02 15.55 -7.82
C GLN A 119 -6.29 14.62 -8.81
N ARG A 120 -5.37 15.19 -9.61
CA ARG A 120 -4.44 14.41 -10.43
C ARG A 120 -3.45 13.66 -9.55
N ILE A 121 -3.03 14.32 -8.46
CA ILE A 121 -2.28 13.72 -7.36
C ILE A 121 -3.16 13.80 -6.11
N SER A 122 -3.41 12.64 -5.50
CA SER A 122 -4.18 12.52 -4.26
C SER A 122 -3.27 12.11 -3.11
N ARG A 123 -3.61 12.57 -1.90
CA ARG A 123 -2.90 12.24 -0.66
C ARG A 123 -3.80 11.41 0.22
N ILE A 124 -3.25 10.33 0.78
CA ILE A 124 -3.95 9.42 1.67
C ILE A 124 -3.18 9.36 2.98
N TYR A 125 -3.84 9.70 4.07
CA TYR A 125 -3.26 9.62 5.42
C TYR A 125 -3.87 8.41 6.13
N LEU A 126 -3.03 7.42 6.43
CA LEU A 126 -3.50 6.11 6.91
C LEU A 126 -4.16 6.19 8.29
N ASN A 127 -3.73 7.11 9.15
CA ASN A 127 -4.36 7.37 10.43
C ASN A 127 -5.76 8.02 10.32
N GLU A 128 -6.17 8.47 9.13
CA GLU A 128 -7.46 9.14 8.87
C GLU A 128 -8.49 8.22 8.21
N LEU A 129 -8.18 6.93 8.00
CA LEU A 129 -9.06 5.97 7.30
C LEU A 129 -10.33 5.56 8.10
N GLY A 130 -10.64 6.21 9.22
CA GLY A 130 -11.77 5.83 10.08
C GLY A 130 -11.49 4.61 10.95
N GLU A 131 -12.50 4.03 11.59
CA GLU A 131 -12.34 2.93 12.55
C GLU A 131 -12.03 1.58 11.87
N ALA A 132 -11.03 0.86 12.38
CA ALA A 132 -10.55 -0.40 11.79
C ALA A 132 -11.63 -1.48 11.68
N ALA A 133 -12.54 -1.54 12.66
CA ALA A 133 -13.67 -2.46 12.68
C ALA A 133 -14.62 -2.30 11.47
N SER A 134 -14.77 -1.07 10.98
CA SER A 134 -15.68 -0.72 9.88
C SER A 134 -15.02 -0.81 8.50
N LEU A 135 -13.69 -0.81 8.46
CA LEU A 135 -12.91 -0.82 7.23
C LEU A 135 -12.93 -2.20 6.56
N PRO A 136 -12.94 -2.28 5.21
CA PRO A 136 -12.66 -3.51 4.50
C PRO A 136 -11.35 -4.16 4.98
N ILE A 137 -11.28 -5.49 4.94
CA ILE A 137 -10.14 -6.26 5.52
C ILE A 137 -8.80 -5.77 4.94
N GLY A 138 -8.73 -5.48 3.64
CA GLY A 138 -7.52 -4.96 3.01
C GLY A 138 -7.10 -3.60 3.58
N ILE A 139 -8.04 -2.68 3.74
CA ILE A 139 -7.77 -1.33 4.27
C ILE A 139 -7.44 -1.37 5.76
N ALA A 140 -8.11 -2.23 6.53
CA ALA A 140 -7.77 -2.47 7.94
C ALA A 140 -6.36 -3.07 8.10
N THR A 141 -5.93 -3.92 7.16
CA THR A 141 -4.57 -4.49 7.11
C THR A 141 -3.53 -3.39 6.87
N ILE A 142 -3.78 -2.46 5.95
CA ILE A 142 -2.91 -1.28 5.77
C ILE A 142 -2.85 -0.44 7.04
N LYS A 143 -4.02 -0.15 7.61
CA LYS A 143 -4.12 0.71 8.80
C LYS A 143 -3.33 0.13 9.98
N LEU A 144 -3.28 -1.20 10.13
CA LEU A 144 -2.50 -1.86 11.16
C LEU A 144 -1.01 -1.48 11.13
N VAL A 145 -0.45 -1.11 9.98
CA VAL A 145 0.96 -0.67 9.88
C VAL A 145 1.21 0.58 10.72
N VAL A 146 0.25 1.51 10.77
CA VAL A 146 0.37 2.82 11.43
C VAL A 146 -0.29 2.89 12.80
N GLU A 147 -0.98 1.83 13.21
CA GLU A 147 -1.64 1.72 14.50
C GLU A 147 -0.62 1.74 15.65
N ASP A 148 -0.92 2.38 16.78
CA ASP A 148 -0.01 2.44 17.92
C ASP A 148 0.18 1.04 18.55
N GLU A 149 1.34 0.77 19.17
CA GLU A 149 1.64 -0.56 19.74
C GLU A 149 0.58 -1.01 20.77
N ASP A 150 0.07 -0.07 21.57
CA ASP A 150 -0.90 -0.31 22.63
C ASP A 150 -2.28 -0.76 22.08
N THR A 151 -2.67 -0.26 20.91
CA THR A 151 -3.97 -0.57 20.26
C THR A 151 -3.83 -1.63 19.17
N ALA A 152 -2.63 -1.82 18.60
CA ALA A 152 -2.37 -2.71 17.49
C ALA A 152 -2.67 -4.18 17.84
N ILE A 153 -2.44 -4.63 19.07
CA ILE A 153 -2.78 -6.00 19.48
C ILE A 153 -4.29 -6.24 19.38
N ILE A 154 -5.11 -5.29 19.85
CA ILE A 154 -6.57 -5.39 19.82
C ILE A 154 -7.05 -5.36 18.37
N ALA A 155 -6.60 -4.37 17.59
CA ALA A 155 -6.94 -4.23 16.18
C ALA A 155 -6.56 -5.48 15.36
N ALA A 156 -5.38 -6.06 15.63
CA ALA A 156 -4.94 -7.27 14.95
C ALA A 156 -5.78 -8.50 15.31
N ARG A 157 -6.17 -8.68 16.57
CA ARG A 157 -7.06 -9.79 16.98
C ARG A 157 -8.39 -9.72 16.24
N GLU A 158 -8.99 -8.54 16.18
CA GLU A 158 -10.24 -8.32 15.46
C GLU A 158 -10.08 -8.59 13.96
N LEU A 159 -9.04 -8.02 13.35
CA LEU A 159 -8.74 -8.20 11.94
C LEU A 159 -8.54 -9.68 11.59
N ILE A 160 -7.77 -10.42 12.39
CA ILE A 160 -7.52 -11.86 12.19
C ILE A 160 -8.82 -12.65 12.27
N ASN A 161 -9.69 -12.35 13.24
CA ASN A 161 -10.98 -13.02 13.36
C ASN A 161 -11.88 -12.78 12.14
N ARG A 162 -11.91 -11.54 11.62
CA ARG A 162 -12.66 -11.18 10.41
C ARG A 162 -12.08 -11.88 9.17
N THR A 163 -10.75 -11.92 9.03
CA THR A 163 -10.08 -12.61 7.93
C THR A 163 -10.34 -14.11 7.96
N LYS A 164 -10.41 -14.73 9.15
CA LYS A 164 -10.75 -16.16 9.31
C LYS A 164 -12.16 -16.52 8.85
N GLN A 165 -13.06 -15.53 8.71
CA GLN A 165 -14.43 -15.73 8.24
C GLN A 165 -14.59 -15.50 6.72
N ALA A 166 -13.52 -15.11 6.02
CA ALA A 166 -13.58 -14.91 4.57
C ALA A 166 -13.79 -16.25 3.84
N GLU A 167 -14.62 -16.24 2.78
CA GLU A 167 -14.97 -17.46 2.04
C GLU A 167 -13.79 -18.05 1.25
N ASN A 168 -12.88 -17.20 0.78
CA ASN A 168 -11.73 -17.62 -0.01
C ASN A 168 -10.56 -18.03 0.90
N LEU A 169 -10.41 -19.34 1.11
CA LEU A 169 -9.37 -19.94 1.95
C LEU A 169 -7.94 -19.54 1.52
N GLN A 170 -7.67 -19.40 0.22
CA GLN A 170 -6.35 -19.02 -0.26
C GLN A 170 -6.03 -17.56 0.08
N LEU A 171 -6.98 -16.66 -0.23
CA LEU A 171 -6.85 -15.24 0.10
C LEU A 171 -6.76 -15.04 1.63
N GLN A 172 -7.54 -15.79 2.39
CA GLN A 172 -7.49 -15.82 3.85
C GLN A 172 -6.08 -16.16 4.36
N GLN A 173 -5.48 -17.26 3.88
CA GLN A 173 -4.14 -17.66 4.32
C GLN A 173 -3.09 -16.61 3.98
N GLN A 174 -3.12 -16.08 2.75
CA GLN A 174 -2.17 -15.05 2.31
C GLN A 174 -2.30 -13.78 3.16
N LEU A 175 -3.52 -13.30 3.42
CA LEU A 175 -3.75 -12.12 4.26
C LEU A 175 -3.32 -12.35 5.70
N LEU A 176 -3.56 -13.53 6.27
CA LEU A 176 -3.13 -13.86 7.63
C LEU A 176 -1.59 -13.90 7.74
N GLU A 177 -0.88 -14.48 6.77
CA GLU A 177 0.59 -14.41 6.70
C GLU A 177 1.10 -12.97 6.58
N PHE A 178 0.39 -12.13 5.83
CA PHE A 178 0.73 -10.73 5.68
C PHE A 178 0.51 -9.93 6.97
N ILE A 179 -0.60 -10.17 7.68
CA ILE A 179 -0.88 -9.59 9.00
C ILE A 179 0.19 -10.02 10.01
N GLU A 180 0.58 -11.30 10.04
CA GLU A 180 1.69 -11.79 10.87
C GLU A 180 2.98 -11.02 10.56
N THR A 181 3.28 -10.83 9.27
CA THR A 181 4.45 -10.07 8.83
C THR A 181 4.42 -8.65 9.41
N ILE A 182 3.31 -7.92 9.26
CA ILE A 182 3.15 -6.57 9.83
C ILE A 182 3.39 -6.57 11.34
N LEU A 183 2.84 -7.55 12.06
CA LEU A 183 2.99 -7.68 13.51
C LEU A 183 4.43 -7.93 13.94
N VAL A 184 5.16 -8.79 13.22
CA VAL A 184 6.60 -9.05 13.47
C VAL A 184 7.42 -7.77 13.28
N TYR A 185 7.08 -6.96 12.28
CA TYR A 185 7.74 -5.66 12.08
C TYR A 185 7.37 -4.63 13.15
N LYS A 186 6.11 -4.63 13.61
CA LYS A 186 5.63 -3.69 14.62
C LYS A 186 6.12 -4.00 16.03
N PHE A 187 6.28 -5.28 16.38
CA PHE A 187 6.73 -5.73 17.70
C PHE A 187 8.11 -6.38 17.64
N PRO A 188 9.20 -5.64 17.37
CA PRO A 188 10.53 -6.20 17.13
C PRO A 188 11.15 -6.89 18.36
N LYS A 189 10.57 -6.71 19.54
CA LYS A 189 10.98 -7.36 20.79
C LYS A 189 10.33 -8.72 21.00
N MET A 190 9.26 -9.03 20.26
CA MET A 190 8.60 -10.33 20.31
C MET A 190 9.19 -11.25 19.25
N SER A 191 9.38 -12.53 19.60
CA SER A 191 9.73 -13.55 18.62
C SER A 191 8.53 -13.83 17.69
N ARG A 192 8.82 -14.41 16.53
CA ARG A 192 7.75 -14.82 15.61
C ARG A 192 6.84 -15.88 16.27
N GLU A 193 7.40 -16.81 17.02
CA GLU A 193 6.66 -17.84 17.74
C GLU A 193 5.73 -17.24 18.81
N GLU A 194 6.17 -16.19 19.50
CA GLU A 194 5.34 -15.47 20.47
C GLU A 194 4.15 -14.78 19.79
N ILE A 195 4.37 -14.15 18.63
CA ILE A 195 3.30 -13.55 17.83
C ILE A 195 2.33 -14.62 17.35
N GLU A 196 2.82 -15.72 16.77
CA GLU A 196 1.98 -16.83 16.31
C GLU A 196 1.11 -17.40 17.44
N GLY A 197 1.70 -17.61 18.62
CA GLY A 197 0.98 -18.09 19.81
C GLY A 197 -0.03 -17.08 20.32
N MET A 198 0.31 -15.79 20.33
CA MET A 198 -0.57 -14.72 20.81
C MET A 198 -1.84 -14.58 19.96
N PHE A 199 -1.72 -14.79 18.65
CA PHE A 199 -2.80 -14.60 17.68
C PHE A 199 -3.41 -15.90 17.12
N GLY A 200 -2.91 -17.07 17.53
CA GLY A 200 -3.38 -18.36 17.03
C GLY A 200 -3.17 -18.51 15.52
N LEU A 201 -1.96 -18.18 15.06
CA LEU A 201 -1.54 -18.23 13.65
C LEU A 201 -0.63 -19.44 13.35
N SER A 202 -0.28 -20.23 14.35
CA SER A 202 0.64 -21.38 14.22
C SER A 202 0.21 -22.45 13.20
N GLU A 203 -1.09 -22.52 12.88
CA GLU A 203 -1.65 -23.45 11.89
C GLU A 203 -1.35 -23.05 10.44
N LEU A 204 -0.99 -21.79 10.16
CA LEU A 204 -0.74 -21.29 8.80
C LEU A 204 0.45 -21.99 8.11
N LYS A 205 1.41 -22.52 8.87
CA LYS A 205 2.59 -23.20 8.31
C LYS A 205 2.35 -24.66 7.95
N GLN A 206 1.35 -25.33 8.51
CA GLN A 206 1.13 -26.76 8.26
C GLN A 206 0.64 -27.05 6.83
N THR A 207 0.24 -26.03 6.06
CA THR A 207 -0.21 -26.15 4.67
C THR A 207 0.85 -25.87 3.62
N ARG A 208 2.07 -25.42 4.00
CA ARG A 208 3.21 -25.31 3.08
C ARG A 208 4.21 -26.46 3.31
N VAL A 209 3.83 -27.64 2.82
CA VAL A 209 4.82 -28.68 2.48
C VAL A 209 5.32 -28.34 1.08
N TYR A 210 6.55 -27.87 0.98
CA TYR A 210 7.30 -27.79 -0.28
C TYR A 210 7.72 -29.18 -0.74
#